data_AF-A0A660QNI1-F1
#
_entry.id   AF-A0A660QNI1-F1
#
_cell.length_a   1.000
_cell.length_b   1.000
_cell.length_c   1.000
_cell.angle_alpha   90.00
_cell.angle_beta   90.00
_cell.angle_gamma   90.00
#
_symmetry.space_group_name_H-M   'P 1'
#
loop_
_entity.id
_entity.type
_entity.pdbx_description
1 polymer ?
#
loop_
_entity_poly.entity_id
_entity_poly.type
_entity_poly.pdbx_seq_one_letter_code
_entity_poly.pdbx_strand_id
1 'polypeptide(L)'
;AHLKYVLEQFVREIFDIDRKIRLRPSFFPFTEPSFEVDVSCGVCNGSGCQACAYTGWLEILGAGMVHPNVFKNVGYDPQKWKGFAFGMGIERITMLKYNIGDIRDFIRNDKRFLENF
;
A
#
# COMPACT_ATOMS: atom_id res chain seq x y z
N ALA A 1 0.84 -8.47 -14.72
CA ALA A 1 -0.62 -8.71 -14.63
C ALA A 1 -1.04 -9.09 -13.21
N HIS A 2 -0.53 -10.18 -12.62
CA HIS A 2 -0.99 -10.67 -11.31
C HIS A 2 -0.78 -9.69 -10.15
N LEU A 3 0.42 -9.09 -10.03
CA LEU A 3 0.71 -8.11 -8.97
C LEU A 3 -0.31 -6.96 -8.94
N LYS A 4 -0.51 -6.31 -10.09
CA LYS A 4 -1.46 -5.19 -10.21
C LYS A 4 -2.87 -5.60 -9.81
N TYR A 5 -3.36 -6.75 -10.28
CA TYR A 5 -4.70 -7.24 -9.93
C TYR A 5 -4.85 -7.47 -8.43
N VAL A 6 -3.87 -8.13 -7.80
CA VAL A 6 -3.89 -8.38 -6.35
C VAL A 6 -3.89 -7.07 -5.57
N LEU A 7 -3.08 -6.08 -5.98
CA LEU A 7 -3.08 -4.76 -5.35
C LEU A 7 -4.41 -4.02 -5.52
N GLU A 8 -5.03 -4.11 -6.70
CA GLU A 8 -6.35 -3.51 -6.96
C GLU A 8 -7.43 -4.14 -6.08
N GLN A 9 -7.47 -5.47 -5.97
CA GLN A 9 -8.42 -6.15 -5.09
C GLN A 9 -8.17 -5.82 -3.63
N PHE A 10 -6.92 -5.87 -3.18
CA PHE A 10 -6.52 -5.54 -1.81
C PHE A 10 -7.00 -4.15 -1.39
N VAL A 11 -6.78 -3.13 -2.23
CA VAL A 11 -7.19 -1.76 -1.95
C VAL A 11 -8.72 -1.62 -1.89
N ARG A 12 -9.45 -2.34 -2.75
CA ARG A 12 -10.91 -2.31 -2.78
C ARG A 12 -11.52 -2.93 -1.52
N GLU A 13 -10.98 -4.05 -1.06
CA GLU A 13 -11.42 -4.73 0.17
C GLU A 13 -11.17 -3.88 1.42
N ILE A 14 -10.08 -3.10 1.45
CA ILE A 14 -9.76 -2.27 2.61
C ILE A 14 -10.55 -0.97 2.63
N PHE A 15 -10.58 -0.23 1.52
CA PHE A 15 -11.04 1.16 1.54
C PHE A 15 -12.46 1.33 1.01
N ASP A 16 -12.80 0.78 -0.16
CA ASP A 16 -14.12 0.74 -0.80
C ASP A 16 -13.97 0.31 -2.28
N ILE A 17 -15.03 -0.19 -2.90
CA ILE A 17 -15.02 -0.72 -4.29
C ILE A 17 -14.56 0.28 -5.36
N ASP A 18 -14.80 1.57 -5.14
CA ASP A 18 -14.48 2.65 -6.09
C ASP A 18 -13.03 3.12 -6.02
N ARG A 19 -12.24 2.62 -5.06
CA ARG A 19 -10.85 3.04 -4.87
C ARG A 19 -9.95 2.52 -5.97
N LYS A 20 -9.20 3.45 -6.56
CA LYS A 20 -8.25 3.18 -7.66
C LYS A 20 -6.83 3.20 -7.13
N ILE A 21 -5.96 2.44 -7.78
CA ILE A 21 -4.52 2.48 -7.54
C ILE A 21 -3.78 3.19 -8.67
N ARG A 22 -2.62 3.78 -8.34
CA ARG A 22 -1.64 4.30 -9.30
C ARG A 22 -0.28 3.71 -8.97
N LEU A 23 0.33 3.04 -9.93
CA LEU A 23 1.69 2.49 -9.82
C LEU A 23 2.68 3.52 -10.36
N ARG A 24 3.61 3.98 -9.52
CA ARG A 24 4.71 4.85 -9.92
C ARG A 24 6.01 4.05 -9.91
N PRO A 25 6.81 4.07 -10.98
CA PRO A 25 8.12 3.42 -10.96
C PRO A 25 8.96 3.90 -9.78
N SER A 26 9.56 2.96 -9.06
CA SER A 26 10.47 3.23 -7.93
C SER A 26 11.57 2.17 -7.91
N PHE A 27 12.39 2.14 -6.87
CA PHE A 27 13.48 1.18 -6.72
C PHE A 27 13.50 0.59 -5.30
N PHE A 28 13.49 -0.75 -5.23
CA PHE A 28 13.80 -1.50 -4.01
C PHE A 28 14.81 -2.61 -4.36
N PRO A 29 15.89 -2.82 -3.58
CA PRO A 29 16.93 -3.79 -3.91
C PRO A 29 16.47 -5.25 -4.04
N PHE A 30 15.31 -5.58 -3.47
CA PHE A 30 14.74 -6.93 -3.43
C PHE A 30 13.66 -7.17 -4.49
N THR A 31 13.31 -6.17 -5.31
CA THR A 31 12.33 -6.30 -6.40
C THR A 31 12.75 -5.60 -7.69
N GLU A 32 12.45 -6.21 -8.84
CA GLU A 32 12.66 -5.63 -10.17
C GLU A 32 11.68 -6.23 -11.20
N PRO A 33 10.80 -5.42 -11.83
CA PRO A 33 10.56 -4.00 -11.59
C PRO A 33 9.90 -3.69 -10.23
N SER A 34 10.08 -2.45 -9.78
CA SER A 34 9.60 -1.92 -8.48
C SER A 34 8.66 -0.73 -8.66
N PHE A 35 7.71 -0.59 -7.74
CA PHE A 35 6.67 0.44 -7.78
C PHE A 35 6.33 0.95 -6.37
N GLU A 36 6.16 2.27 -6.25
CA GLU A 36 5.33 2.86 -5.21
C GLU A 36 3.87 2.83 -5.66
N VAL A 37 2.96 2.62 -4.70
CA VAL A 37 1.55 2.41 -4.98
C VAL A 37 0.72 3.43 -4.22
N ASP A 38 0.07 4.30 -4.97
CA ASP A 38 -0.84 5.29 -4.44
C ASP A 38 -2.29 4.82 -4.56
N VAL A 39 -3.14 5.24 -3.62
CA VAL A 39 -4.60 5.10 -3.68
C VAL A 39 -5.26 6.45 -3.94
N SER A 40 -6.33 6.45 -4.71
CA SER A 40 -7.16 7.65 -4.93
C SER A 40 -7.70 8.20 -3.60
N CYS A 41 -7.65 9.51 -3.40
CA CYS A 41 -7.99 10.15 -2.12
C CYS A 41 -9.45 9.94 -1.69
N GLY A 42 -9.62 9.44 -0.46
CA GLY A 42 -10.88 9.23 0.28
C GLY A 42 -11.89 10.37 0.19
N VAL A 43 -11.37 11.58 0.40
CA VAL A 43 -12.16 12.78 0.67
C VAL A 43 -12.66 13.45 -0.61
N CYS A 44 -11.86 13.45 -1.67
CA CYS A 44 -12.14 14.18 -2.91
C CYS A 44 -12.34 13.28 -4.12
N ASN A 45 -12.30 11.95 -3.93
CA ASN A 45 -12.42 10.95 -5.00
C ASN A 45 -11.45 11.19 -6.17
N GLY A 46 -10.27 11.73 -5.87
CA GLY A 46 -9.21 11.98 -6.84
C GLY A 46 -9.21 13.36 -7.50
N SER A 47 -10.14 14.26 -7.18
CA SER A 47 -10.14 15.63 -7.75
C SER A 47 -9.06 16.55 -7.17
N GLY A 48 -8.50 16.19 -6.00
CA GLY A 48 -7.50 16.97 -5.28
C GLY A 48 -8.11 17.78 -4.13
N CYS A 49 -7.51 17.66 -2.94
CA CYS A 49 -7.87 18.44 -1.75
C CYS A 49 -6.68 18.52 -0.80
N GLN A 50 -6.79 19.32 0.26
CA GLN A 50 -5.73 19.49 1.27
C GLN A 50 -5.23 18.17 1.86
N ALA A 51 -6.11 17.19 2.10
CA ALA A 51 -5.75 15.90 2.67
C ALA A 51 -4.79 15.06 1.79
N CYS A 52 -4.80 15.27 0.47
CA CYS A 52 -3.92 14.60 -0.48
C CYS A 52 -2.92 15.55 -1.14
N ALA A 53 -2.65 16.70 -0.50
CA ALA A 53 -1.81 17.76 -1.05
C ALA A 53 -2.20 18.16 -2.48
N TYR A 54 -3.50 18.19 -2.77
CA TYR A 54 -4.10 18.51 -4.07
C TYR A 54 -3.71 17.58 -5.23
N THR A 55 -3.08 16.44 -4.95
CA THR A 55 -2.67 15.49 -6.00
C THR A 55 -3.79 14.54 -6.42
N GLY A 56 -4.78 14.33 -5.55
CA GLY A 56 -5.81 13.29 -5.71
C GLY A 56 -5.35 11.89 -5.30
N TRP A 57 -4.10 11.72 -4.88
CA TRP A 57 -3.46 10.44 -4.59
C TRP A 57 -2.72 10.44 -3.26
N LEU A 58 -2.69 9.28 -2.61
CA LEU A 58 -1.96 9.07 -1.37
C LEU A 58 -1.17 7.77 -1.48
N GLU A 59 0.15 7.84 -1.37
CA GLU A 59 1.00 6.65 -1.31
C GLU A 59 0.62 5.80 -0.10
N ILE A 60 0.49 4.48 -0.23
CA ILE A 60 0.13 3.58 0.90
C ILE A 60 1.00 2.33 1.02
N LEU A 61 1.66 1.90 -0.06
CA LEU A 61 2.47 0.69 -0.07
C LEU A 61 3.55 0.72 -1.16
N GLY A 62 4.57 -0.12 -0.98
CA GLY A 62 5.57 -0.43 -2.01
C GLY A 62 5.39 -1.86 -2.52
N ALA A 63 5.68 -2.11 -3.80
CA ALA A 63 5.49 -3.41 -4.42
C ALA A 63 6.44 -3.66 -5.59
N GLY A 64 6.63 -4.93 -5.97
CA GLY A 64 7.41 -5.28 -7.15
C GLY A 64 7.51 -6.77 -7.41
N MET A 65 8.14 -7.14 -8.53
CA MET A 65 8.48 -8.53 -8.84
C MET A 65 9.73 -8.92 -8.07
N VAL A 66 9.75 -10.04 -7.36
CA VAL A 66 10.89 -10.45 -6.54
C VAL A 66 12.15 -10.61 -7.41
N HIS A 67 13.24 -9.96 -7.00
CA HIS A 67 14.48 -9.96 -7.76
C HIS A 67 15.10 -11.38 -7.79
N PRO A 68 15.66 -11.87 -8.91
CA PRO A 68 16.19 -13.23 -9.04
C PRO A 68 17.22 -13.63 -7.98
N ASN A 69 18.06 -12.70 -7.52
CA ASN A 69 19.04 -12.97 -6.46
C ASN A 69 18.38 -13.31 -5.11
N VAL A 70 17.18 -12.80 -4.83
CA VAL A 70 16.43 -13.17 -3.62
C VAL A 70 16.06 -14.64 -3.67
N PHE A 71 15.51 -15.12 -4.81
CA PHE A 71 15.19 -16.54 -5.00
C PHE A 71 16.42 -17.44 -4.91
N LYS A 72 17.54 -17.06 -5.56
CA LYS A 72 18.79 -17.83 -5.52
C LYS A 72 19.28 -18.00 -4.07
N ASN A 73 19.22 -16.95 -3.27
CA ASN A 73 19.70 -16.97 -1.88
C ASN A 73 18.86 -17.88 -0.96
N VAL A 74 17.64 -18.25 -1.36
CA VAL A 74 16.77 -19.19 -0.63
C VAL A 74 16.58 -20.53 -1.36
N GLY A 75 17.43 -20.84 -2.35
CA GLY A 75 17.46 -22.14 -3.01
C GLY A 75 16.43 -22.36 -4.13
N TYR A 76 15.77 -21.31 -4.60
CA TYR A 76 14.82 -21.38 -5.72
C TYR A 76 15.48 -21.01 -7.05
N ASP A 77 15.16 -21.79 -8.10
CA ASP A 77 15.57 -21.50 -9.48
C ASP A 77 14.70 -20.37 -10.08
N PRO A 78 15.26 -19.17 -10.36
CA PRO A 78 14.49 -18.03 -10.87
C PRO A 78 14.03 -18.20 -12.33
N GLN A 79 14.51 -19.23 -13.05
CA GLN A 79 13.94 -19.58 -14.37
C GLN A 79 12.63 -20.35 -14.24
N LYS A 80 12.46 -21.11 -13.15
CA LYS A 80 11.24 -21.88 -12.85
C LYS A 80 10.24 -21.09 -12.02
N TRP A 81 10.73 -20.29 -11.08
CA TRP A 81 9.90 -19.58 -10.11
C TRP A 81 9.93 -18.07 -10.34
N LYS A 82 8.75 -17.47 -10.35
CA LYS A 82 8.54 -16.01 -10.35
C LYS A 82 7.58 -15.68 -9.22
N GLY A 83 7.76 -14.52 -8.62
CA GLY A 83 6.90 -14.04 -7.55
C GLY A 83 6.88 -12.53 -7.50
N PHE A 84 5.92 -11.99 -6.76
CA PHE A 84 5.85 -10.58 -6.44
C PHE A 84 5.74 -10.43 -4.92
N ALA A 85 6.18 -9.28 -4.42
CA ALA A 85 6.08 -8.91 -3.02
C ALA A 85 5.53 -7.48 -2.92
N PHE A 86 4.88 -7.19 -1.80
CA PHE A 86 4.44 -5.85 -1.44
C PHE A 86 4.47 -5.68 0.07
N GLY A 87 4.65 -4.45 0.53
CA GLY A 87 4.74 -4.09 1.95
C GLY A 87 4.02 -2.79 2.24
N MET A 88 3.40 -2.71 3.41
CA MET A 88 2.57 -1.59 3.83
C MET A 88 2.74 -1.30 5.32
N GLY A 89 2.47 -0.06 5.74
CA GLY A 89 2.30 0.29 7.14
C GLY A 89 0.84 0.17 7.54
N ILE A 90 0.51 -0.72 8.48
CA ILE A 90 -0.87 -0.93 8.94
C ILE A 90 -1.43 0.34 9.57
N GLU A 91 -0.63 1.10 10.31
CA GLU A 91 -1.00 2.36 10.95
C GLU A 91 -1.43 3.37 9.90
N ARG A 92 -0.67 3.51 8.80
CA ARG A 92 -0.99 4.44 7.72
C ARG A 92 -2.32 4.11 7.06
N ILE A 93 -2.55 2.82 6.75
CA ILE A 93 -3.81 2.37 6.15
C ILE A 93 -4.98 2.62 7.11
N THR A 94 -4.80 2.27 8.39
CA THR A 94 -5.82 2.43 9.43
C THR A 94 -6.16 3.90 9.65
N MET A 95 -5.15 4.77 9.69
CA MET A 95 -5.36 6.23 9.78
C MET A 95 -6.18 6.77 8.62
N LEU A 96 -5.91 6.32 7.39
CA LEU A 96 -6.67 6.75 6.23
C LEU A 96 -8.09 6.18 6.21
N LYS A 97 -8.27 4.93 6.63
CA LYS A 97 -9.58 4.26 6.65
C LYS A 97 -10.52 4.84 7.70
N TYR A 98 -10.00 5.10 8.90
CA TYR A 98 -10.78 5.55 10.04
C TYR A 98 -10.61 7.05 10.36
N ASN A 99 -9.91 7.78 9.49
CA ASN A 99 -9.63 9.21 9.65
C ASN A 99 -8.98 9.57 11.00
N ILE A 100 -8.02 8.76 11.43
CA ILE A 100 -7.27 8.98 12.68
C ILE A 100 -6.17 10.00 12.42
N GLY A 101 -6.15 11.09 13.20
CA GLY A 101 -5.26 12.22 12.98
C GLY A 101 -3.86 12.09 13.58
N ASP A 102 -3.67 11.24 14.61
CA ASP A 102 -2.40 11.11 15.33
C ASP A 102 -1.98 9.63 15.43
N ILE A 103 -0.84 9.28 14.84
CA ILE A 103 -0.28 7.91 14.88
C ILE A 103 -0.01 7.43 16.30
N ARG A 104 0.21 8.35 17.25
CA ARG A 104 0.49 8.00 18.65
C ARG A 104 -0.72 7.41 19.36
N ASP A 105 -1.93 7.61 18.84
CA ASP A 105 -3.14 7.05 19.44
C ASP A 105 -3.12 5.52 19.44
N PHE A 106 -2.43 4.89 18.48
CA PHE A 106 -2.24 3.43 18.46
C PHE A 106 -1.36 2.90 19.61
N ILE A 107 -0.48 3.72 20.19
CA ILE A 107 0.48 3.27 21.22
C ILE A 107 0.21 3.86 22.61
N ARG A 108 -0.61 4.92 22.70
CA ARG A 108 -1.00 5.54 23.99
C ARG A 108 -1.86 4.62 24.85
N ASN A 109 -2.55 3.64 24.24
CA ASN A 109 -3.51 2.75 24.91
C ASN A 109 -4.62 3.52 25.66
N ASP A 110 -5.07 4.65 25.10
CA ASP A 110 -6.19 5.40 25.68
C ASP A 110 -7.48 4.61 25.47
N LYS A 111 -8.12 4.20 26.57
CA LYS A 111 -9.35 3.43 26.55
C LYS A 111 -10.46 4.11 25.71
N ARG A 112 -10.53 5.45 25.74
CA ARG A 112 -11.52 6.22 24.98
C ARG A 112 -11.32 6.11 23.47
N PHE A 113 -10.08 5.93 23.02
CA PHE A 113 -9.75 5.69 21.62
C PHE A 113 -10.10 4.25 21.25
N LEU A 114 -9.67 3.28 22.07
CA LEU A 114 -9.83 1.85 21.81
C LEU A 114 -11.30 1.42 21.75
N GLU A 115 -12.20 2.04 22.53
CA GLU A 115 -13.62 1.71 22.55
C GLU A 115 -14.42 2.18 21.30
N ASN A 116 -13.80 2.91 20.36
CA ASN A 116 -14.48 3.36 19.12
C ASN A 116 -14.41 2.32 17.98
N PHE A 117 -13.77 1.17 18.20
CA PHE A 117 -13.52 0.13 17.20
C PHE A 117 -13.88 -1.25 17.75
#